data_AF-A0A6P1WWW3-F1
#
_entry.id   AF-A0A6P1WWW3-F1
#
_cell.length_a   1.000
_cell.length_b   1.000
_cell.length_c   1.000
_cell.angle_alpha   90.00
_cell.angle_beta   90.00
_cell.angle_gamma   90.00
#
_symmetry.space_group_name_H-M   'P 1'
#
loop_
_entity.id
_entity.type
_entity.pdbx_description
1 polymer ?
#
loop_
_entity_poly.entity_id
_entity_poly.type
_entity_poly.pdbx_seq_one_letter_code
_entity_poly.pdbx_strand_id
1 'polypeptide(L)'
;MKRVINKQLVVMLEEICTSPDDSPMFWKEFYNWCIISYRNDRINRFSISELGEFLLKRNIENAQEIIVAYIHVLYSLAMFEGDEIYGEGFII
;
A
#
# COMPACT_ATOMS: atom_id res chain seq x y z
N MET A 1 -11.71 16.35 -6.62
CA MET A 1 -10.25 16.54 -6.85
C MET A 1 -9.71 15.27 -7.50
N LYS A 2 -8.89 15.35 -8.56
CA LYS A 2 -8.38 14.16 -9.26
C LYS A 2 -7.25 13.54 -8.43
N ARG A 3 -7.38 12.26 -8.05
CA ARG A 3 -6.31 11.50 -7.39
C ARG A 3 -5.14 11.32 -8.35
N VAL A 4 -3.92 11.50 -7.87
CA VAL A 4 -2.69 11.32 -8.66
C VAL A 4 -1.67 10.66 -7.77
N ILE A 5 -1.49 9.35 -7.94
CA ILE A 5 -0.52 8.57 -7.18
C ILE A 5 0.89 9.11 -7.45
N ASN A 6 1.69 9.23 -6.40
CA ASN A 6 3.09 9.59 -6.49
C ASN A 6 3.83 8.56 -7.35
N LYS A 7 4.47 9.02 -8.43
CA LYS A 7 5.19 8.17 -9.38
C LYS A 7 6.23 7.28 -8.71
N GLN A 8 6.90 7.77 -7.65
CA GLN A 8 7.90 6.99 -6.93
C GLN A 8 7.26 5.76 -6.26
N LEU A 9 6.05 5.89 -5.70
CA LEU A 9 5.35 4.76 -5.09
C LEU A 9 5.02 3.68 -6.13
N VAL A 10 4.69 4.09 -7.36
CA VAL A 10 4.42 3.16 -8.46
C VAL A 10 5.69 2.40 -8.84
N VAL A 11 6.79 3.12 -9.09
CA VAL A 11 8.07 2.51 -9.48
C VAL A 11 8.57 1.52 -8.42
N MET A 12 8.54 1.91 -7.14
CA MET A 12 8.96 1.03 -6.06
C MET A 12 8.11 -0.24 -5.98
N LEU A 13 6.78 -0.12 -6.13
CA LEU A 13 5.90 -1.27 -6.09
C LEU A 13 6.13 -2.20 -7.29
N GLU A 14 6.42 -1.65 -8.47
CA GLU A 14 6.81 -2.43 -9.64
C GLU A 14 8.10 -3.22 -9.41
N GLU A 15 9.11 -2.59 -8.81
CA GLU A 15 10.37 -3.27 -8.43
C GLU A 15 10.14 -4.38 -7.41
N ILE A 16 9.33 -4.12 -6.37
CA ILE A 16 9.00 -5.10 -5.32
C ILE A 16 8.31 -6.32 -5.94
N CYS A 17 7.35 -6.12 -6.84
CA CYS A 17 6.62 -7.20 -7.52
C CYS A 17 7.47 -8.02 -8.50
N THR A 18 8.76 -7.72 -8.70
CA THR A 18 9.69 -8.60 -9.42
C THR A 18 10.24 -9.74 -8.56
N SER A 19 10.13 -9.61 -7.23
CA SER A 19 10.55 -10.65 -6.29
C SER A 19 9.41 -11.64 -6.03
N PRO A 20 9.71 -12.92 -5.72
CA PRO A 20 8.70 -13.88 -5.27
C PRO A 20 7.95 -13.35 -4.05
N ASP A 21 6.63 -13.40 -4.10
CA ASP A 21 5.69 -12.83 -3.13
C ASP A 21 5.60 -13.63 -1.82
N ASP A 22 6.18 -14.83 -1.78
CA ASP A 22 6.41 -15.67 -0.60
C ASP A 22 7.78 -15.40 0.07
N SER A 23 8.64 -14.58 -0.53
CA SER A 23 10.00 -14.37 -0.03
C SER A 23 10.06 -13.36 1.13
N PRO A 24 10.90 -13.58 2.17
CA PRO A 24 11.10 -12.60 3.23
C PRO A 24 11.59 -11.23 2.73
N MET A 25 12.31 -11.20 1.60
CA MET A 25 12.79 -9.96 1.00
C MET A 25 11.63 -9.15 0.42
N PHE A 26 10.70 -9.78 -0.29
CA PHE A 26 9.48 -9.13 -0.78
C PHE A 26 8.74 -8.45 0.38
N TRP A 27 8.47 -9.19 1.46
CA TRP A 27 7.72 -8.65 2.59
C TRP A 27 8.44 -7.51 3.30
N LYS A 28 9.76 -7.60 3.48
CA LYS A 28 10.55 -6.51 4.04
C LYS A 28 10.42 -5.23 3.22
N GLU A 29 10.61 -5.32 1.90
CA GLU A 29 10.52 -4.16 1.01
C GLU A 29 9.07 -3.64 0.90
N PHE A 30 8.09 -4.54 0.89
CA PHE A 30 6.68 -4.18 0.89
C PHE A 30 6.27 -3.42 2.15
N TYR A 31 6.70 -3.85 3.34
CA TYR A 31 6.43 -3.11 4.58
C TYR A 31 7.11 -1.74 4.58
N ASN A 32 8.34 -1.64 4.08
CA ASN A 32 9.01 -0.35 3.92
C ASN A 32 8.24 0.57 2.95
N TRP A 33 7.76 0.01 1.84
CA TRP A 33 6.90 0.73 0.90
C TRP A 33 5.59 1.20 1.53
N CYS A 34 4.94 0.40 2.38
CA CYS A 34 3.73 0.79 3.11
C CYS A 34 3.97 2.02 4.01
N ILE A 35 5.11 2.05 4.71
CA ILE A 35 5.50 3.18 5.57
C ILE A 35 5.72 4.44 4.72
N ILE A 36 6.41 4.34 3.59
CA ILE A 36 6.64 5.46 2.68
C ILE A 36 5.32 5.94 2.06
N SER A 37 4.45 5.02 1.67
CA SER A 37 3.10 5.29 1.16
C SER A 37 2.28 6.08 2.18
N TYR A 38 2.32 5.70 3.46
CA TYR A 38 1.63 6.39 4.54
C TYR A 38 2.05 7.86 4.68
N ARG A 39 3.36 8.14 4.52
CA ARG A 39 3.93 9.49 4.59
C ARG A 39 3.54 10.42 3.43
N ASN A 40 2.93 9.88 2.38
CA ASN A 40 2.35 10.69 1.31
C ASN A 40 0.92 11.10 1.67
N ASP A 41 0.51 12.28 1.20
CA ASP A 41 -0.88 12.71 1.27
C ASP A 41 -1.79 11.63 0.70
N ARG A 42 -2.96 11.46 1.31
CA ARG A 42 -3.92 10.40 0.96
C ARG A 42 -4.27 10.36 -0.54
N ILE A 43 -4.31 11.53 -1.19
CA ILE A 43 -4.64 11.70 -2.60
C ILE A 43 -3.49 11.27 -3.54
N ASN A 44 -2.29 11.08 -2.97
CA ASN A 44 -1.05 10.73 -3.65
C ASN A 44 -0.55 9.32 -3.33
N ARG A 45 -1.24 8.55 -2.49
CA ARG A 45 -0.96 7.13 -2.27
C ARG A 45 -2.04 6.24 -2.87
N PHE A 46 -1.74 4.95 -3.03
CA PHE A 46 -2.72 3.97 -3.49
C PHE A 46 -3.89 3.87 -2.52
N SER A 47 -5.11 3.90 -3.04
CA SER A 47 -6.27 3.34 -2.35
C SER A 47 -6.24 1.82 -2.37
N ILE A 48 -7.11 1.19 -1.59
CA ILE A 48 -7.23 -0.28 -1.56
C ILE A 48 -7.66 -0.83 -2.92
N SER A 49 -8.64 -0.17 -3.56
CA SER A 49 -9.09 -0.55 -4.90
C SER A 49 -7.99 -0.36 -5.95
N GLU A 50 -7.26 0.76 -5.89
CA GLU A 50 -6.13 1.03 -6.81
C GLU A 50 -5.01 -0.01 -6.64
N LEU A 51 -4.69 -0.39 -5.40
CA LEU A 51 -3.71 -1.44 -5.11
C LEU A 51 -4.21 -2.80 -5.59
N GLY A 52 -5.48 -3.15 -5.34
CA GLY A 52 -6.08 -4.40 -5.80
C GLY A 52 -6.06 -4.53 -7.32
N GLU A 53 -6.42 -3.47 -8.05
CA GLU A 53 -6.32 -3.44 -9.51
C GLU A 53 -4.87 -3.59 -9.98
N PHE A 54 -3.91 -2.96 -9.30
CA PHE A 54 -2.49 -3.03 -9.63
C PHE A 54 -1.96 -4.47 -9.53
N LEU A 55 -2.32 -5.17 -8.44
CA LEU A 55 -1.89 -6.54 -8.17
C LEU A 55 -2.57 -7.54 -9.11
N LEU A 56 -3.87 -7.37 -9.35
CA LEU A 56 -4.63 -8.21 -10.30
C LEU A 56 -4.05 -8.13 -11.71
N LYS A 57 -3.73 -6.92 -12.19
CA LYS A 57 -3.11 -6.72 -13.52
C LYS A 57 -1.76 -7.42 -13.68
N ARG A 58 -1.10 -7.78 -12.57
CA ARG A 58 0.22 -8.44 -12.53
C ARG A 58 0.14 -9.92 -12.17
N ASN A 59 -1.06 -10.48 -11.99
CA ASN A 59 -1.27 -11.88 -11.58
C ASN A 59 -0.52 -12.26 -10.29
N ILE A 60 -0.47 -11.35 -9.31
CA ILE A 60 0.12 -11.64 -7.99
C ILE A 60 -0.84 -12.57 -7.22
N GLU A 61 -0.37 -13.76 -6.83
CA GLU A 61 -1.22 -14.82 -6.28
C GLU A 61 -1.70 -14.46 -4.86
N ASN A 62 -0.83 -13.88 -4.04
CA ASN A 62 -1.15 -13.49 -2.66
C ASN A 62 -1.72 -12.06 -2.53
N ALA A 63 -2.35 -11.53 -3.58
CA ALA A 63 -2.84 -10.14 -3.61
C ALA A 63 -3.72 -9.76 -2.41
N GLN A 64 -4.55 -10.69 -1.92
CA GLN A 64 -5.39 -10.45 -0.75
C GLN A 64 -4.55 -10.23 0.53
N GLU A 65 -3.50 -11.01 0.74
CA GLU A 65 -2.62 -10.91 1.90
C GLU A 65 -1.83 -9.59 1.87
N ILE A 66 -1.35 -9.20 0.69
CA ILE A 66 -0.69 -7.91 0.44
C ILE A 66 -1.61 -6.74 0.80
N ILE A 67 -2.87 -6.79 0.36
CA ILE A 67 -3.86 -5.75 0.66
C ILE A 67 -4.13 -5.66 2.16
N VAL A 68 -4.33 -6.80 2.83
CA VAL A 68 -4.56 -6.84 4.28
C VAL A 68 -3.35 -6.28 5.04
N ALA A 69 -2.14 -6.66 4.63
CA ALA A 69 -0.90 -6.14 5.20
C ALA A 69 -0.79 -4.62 5.03
N TYR A 70 -1.09 -4.09 3.84
CA TYR A 70 -1.10 -2.66 3.59
C TYR A 70 -2.06 -1.92 4.52
N ILE A 71 -3.30 -2.41 4.63
CA ILE A 71 -4.32 -1.85 5.54
C ILE A 71 -3.81 -1.83 6.98
N HIS A 72 -3.29 -2.94 7.46
CA HIS A 72 -2.80 -3.04 8.84
C HIS A 72 -1.62 -2.10 9.12
N VAL A 73 -0.70 -1.94 8.17
CA VAL A 73 0.40 -0.98 8.33
C VAL A 73 -0.13 0.46 8.40
N LEU A 74 -1.01 0.85 7.47
CA LEU A 74 -1.59 2.19 7.48
C LEU A 74 -2.33 2.48 8.78
N TYR A 75 -3.16 1.54 9.26
CA TYR A 75 -3.86 1.68 10.53
C TYR A 75 -2.92 1.75 11.72
N SER A 76 -1.89 0.91 11.75
CA SER A 76 -0.91 0.90 12.85
C SER A 76 -0.18 2.24 12.94
N LEU A 77 0.20 2.81 11.80
CA LEU A 77 0.87 4.12 11.75
C LEU A 77 -0.06 5.26 12.16
N ALA A 78 -1.31 5.24 11.69
CA ALA A 78 -2.33 6.22 12.10
C ALA A 78 -2.54 6.20 13.62
N MET A 79 -2.81 5.03 14.18
CA MET A 79 -3.07 4.86 15.61
C MET A 79 -1.85 5.25 16.44
N PHE A 80 -0.64 4.96 15.94
CA PHE A 80 0.60 5.39 16.57
C PHE A 80 0.74 6.92 16.60
N GLU A 81 0.24 7.62 15.59
CA GLU A 81 0.24 9.08 15.49
C GLU A 81 -0.97 9.76 16.16
N GLY A 82 -1.91 8.96 16.69
CA GLY A 82 -3.11 9.44 17.38
C GLY A 82 -4.29 9.74 16.46
N ASP A 83 -4.22 9.32 15.19
CA ASP A 83 -5.31 9.49 14.22
C ASP A 83 -6.42 8.45 14.40
N GLU A 84 -7.67 8.88 14.18
CA GLU A 84 -8.82 7.97 14.11
C GLU A 84 -8.85 7.22 12.76
N ILE A 85 -8.93 5.90 12.82
CA ILE A 85 -8.95 5.02 11.64
C ILE A 85 -10.38 4.72 11.12
N TYR A 86 -11.40 5.04 11.91
CA TYR A 86 -12.81 4.87 11.59
C TYR A 86 -13.47 6.23 11.38
N GLY A 87 -14.08 6.44 10.22
CA GLY A 87 -14.71 7.72 9.85
C GLY A 87 -14.60 8.00 8.35
N GLU A 88 -15.10 9.16 7.91
CA GLU A 88 -14.90 9.57 6.51
C GLU A 88 -13.43 9.87 6.24
N GLY A 89 -12.74 8.91 5.62
CA GLY A 89 -11.59 9.25 4.80
C GLY A 89 -10.22 8.75 5.25
N PHE A 90 -10.11 7.66 6.00
CA PHE A 90 -8.79 7.03 6.20
C PHE A 90 -8.45 6.03 5.08
N ILE A 91 -9.43 5.20 4.71
CA ILE A 91 -9.34 4.21 3.64
C ILE A 91 -10.53 4.40 2.68
N ILE A 92 -10.34 5.20 1.63
CA ILE A 92 -11.15 5.13 0.40
C ILE A 92 -10.19 5.08 -0.77
#